data_AF-A0A2H1VXM7-F1
#
_entry.id   AF-A0A2H1VXM7-F1
#
_cell.length_a   1.000
_cell.length_b   1.000
_cell.length_c   1.000
_cell.angle_alpha   90.00
_cell.angle_beta   90.00
_cell.angle_gamma   90.00
#
_symmetry.space_group_name_H-M   'P 1'
#
loop_
_entity.id
_entity.type
_entity.pdbx_description
1 polymer ?
#
loop_
_entity_poly.entity_id
_entity_poly.type
_entity_poly.pdbx_seq_one_letter_code
_entity_poly.pdbx_strand_id
1 'polypeptide(L)'
;MTVKLYNLTNHKRLFTDFMSLELVEGFPVLLVNYGSGTTRLNNSVVHVADGKPHLIEIVLMRSSIEMFVDRCKLSTCMSLAAPTGPREILNVNGPLQLGGASIDLQHLARTFGWKHVPTNQNFVGCISNFTYNDFMYNLGEPSLHRNADPSCQRSMFTAVTFGIDTNFLVAILVCIVILAILLLAVVVHRRRADAWAEKELDDIRENIIAYEDEGGGEGDAGYDLHVLRQMYDGPLPDTDTFMQSRGKKIKY
;
A
#
# COMPACT_ATOMS: atom_id res chain seq x y z
N MET A 1 0.93 18.52 -8.04
CA MET A 1 0.53 19.89 -7.81
C MET A 1 0.16 20.48 -9.16
N THR A 2 -1.01 21.10 -9.25
CA THR A 2 -1.43 21.82 -10.46
C THR A 2 -1.73 23.26 -10.07
N VAL A 3 -0.83 24.18 -10.41
CA VAL A 3 -1.02 25.64 -10.24
C VAL A 3 -1.29 26.21 -11.62
N LYS A 4 -2.42 26.87 -11.79
CA LYS A 4 -2.84 27.44 -13.07
C LYS A 4 -3.19 28.91 -12.89
N LEU A 5 -2.49 29.73 -13.65
CA LEU A 5 -2.74 31.16 -13.81
C LEU A 5 -3.12 31.37 -15.27
N TYR A 6 -4.34 31.82 -15.51
CA TYR A 6 -4.81 32.07 -16.87
C TYR A 6 -5.60 33.37 -16.95
N ASN A 7 -5.56 33.99 -18.12
CA ASN A 7 -6.35 35.19 -18.39
C ASN A 7 -7.79 34.80 -18.78
N LEU A 8 -8.77 35.33 -18.05
CA LEU A 8 -10.18 35.33 -18.43
C LEU A 8 -10.58 36.76 -18.79
N THR A 9 -10.21 37.25 -19.98
CA THR A 9 -10.70 38.56 -20.42
C THR A 9 -11.91 38.41 -21.33
N ASN A 10 -13.04 38.91 -20.82
CA ASN A 10 -14.19 39.29 -21.61
C ASN A 10 -13.94 40.71 -22.14
N HIS A 11 -13.91 40.86 -23.46
CA HIS A 11 -13.87 42.09 -24.26
C HIS A 11 -12.50 42.67 -24.72
N LYS A 12 -12.41 42.77 -26.05
CA LYS A 12 -11.56 43.63 -26.92
C LYS A 12 -10.04 43.41 -27.01
N ARG A 13 -9.39 42.66 -26.12
CA ARG A 13 -8.01 42.14 -26.36
C ARG A 13 -7.93 40.67 -25.95
N LEU A 14 -7.64 39.79 -26.89
CA LEU A 14 -7.40 38.36 -26.64
C LEU A 14 -5.98 38.20 -26.08
N PHE A 15 -5.84 38.25 -24.76
CA PHE A 15 -4.61 37.83 -24.11
C PHE A 15 -4.62 36.30 -24.02
N THR A 16 -3.74 35.66 -24.77
CA THR A 16 -3.58 34.20 -24.78
C THR A 16 -2.58 33.71 -23.73
N ASP A 17 -2.19 34.62 -22.83
CA ASP A 17 -1.12 34.45 -21.88
C ASP A 17 -1.57 33.53 -20.75
N PHE A 18 -0.70 32.61 -20.33
CA PHE A 18 -0.97 31.73 -19.21
C PHE A 18 0.34 31.19 -18.62
N MET A 19 0.24 30.71 -17.39
CA MET A 19 1.28 29.94 -16.72
C MET A 19 0.62 28.74 -16.05
N SER A 20 1.20 27.54 -16.21
CA SER A 20 0.76 26.35 -15.48
C SER A 20 1.93 25.52 -15.00
N LEU A 21 1.96 25.20 -13.72
CA LEU A 21 2.80 24.15 -13.14
C LEU A 21 1.93 22.91 -12.96
N GLU A 22 2.36 21.78 -13.49
CA GLU A 22 1.64 20.50 -13.45
C GLU A 22 2.60 19.37 -13.05
N LEU A 23 2.06 18.22 -12.63
CA LEU A 23 2.85 17.00 -12.49
C LEU A 23 2.46 16.01 -13.58
N VAL A 24 3.46 15.53 -14.32
CA VAL A 24 3.31 14.46 -15.31
C VAL A 24 4.12 13.29 -14.79
N GLU A 25 3.45 12.18 -14.47
CA GLU A 25 4.10 10.98 -13.90
C GLU A 25 4.94 11.30 -12.64
N GLY A 26 4.46 12.24 -11.82
CA GLY A 26 5.14 12.67 -10.60
C GLY A 26 6.31 13.64 -10.79
N PHE A 27 6.63 14.03 -12.04
CA PHE A 27 7.66 15.01 -12.38
C PHE A 27 7.05 16.39 -12.68
N PRO A 28 7.66 17.50 -12.22
CA PRO A 28 7.12 18.82 -12.46
C PRO A 28 7.35 19.30 -13.89
N VAL A 29 6.29 19.84 -14.48
CA VAL A 29 6.24 20.41 -15.83
C VAL A 29 5.67 21.83 -15.73
N LEU A 30 6.45 22.81 -16.17
CA LEU A 30 6.05 24.21 -16.20
C LEU A 30 5.79 24.63 -17.66
N LEU A 31 4.62 25.21 -17.90
CA LEU A 31 4.24 25.84 -19.15
C LEU A 31 4.09 27.34 -18.92
N VAL A 32 4.68 28.16 -19.79
CA VAL A 32 4.54 29.61 -19.76
C VAL A 32 4.30 30.11 -21.17
N ASN A 33 3.26 30.92 -21.36
CA ASN A 33 2.95 31.58 -22.63
C ASN A 33 2.76 33.08 -22.38
N TYR A 34 3.60 33.90 -23.01
CA TYR A 34 3.52 35.37 -22.99
C TYR A 34 2.73 35.93 -24.19
N GLY A 35 2.05 35.06 -24.93
CA GLY A 35 1.24 35.38 -26.10
C GLY A 35 1.94 35.27 -27.46
N SER A 36 3.19 34.78 -27.48
CA SER A 36 3.94 34.50 -28.74
C SER A 36 4.29 33.02 -28.91
N GLY A 37 3.78 32.15 -28.03
CA GLY A 37 4.07 30.72 -28.01
C GLY A 37 4.26 30.20 -26.59
N THR A 38 4.05 28.90 -26.39
CA THR A 38 4.20 28.27 -25.08
C THR A 38 5.61 27.69 -24.94
N THR A 39 6.37 28.19 -23.97
CA THR A 39 7.61 27.57 -23.51
C THR A 39 7.27 26.46 -22.50
N ARG A 40 7.88 25.29 -22.65
CA ARG A 40 7.71 24.12 -21.77
C ARG A 40 9.03 23.75 -21.11
N LEU A 41 9.03 23.67 -19.78
CA LEU A 41 10.16 23.21 -18.98
C LEU A 41 9.75 21.93 -18.26
N ASN A 42 10.59 20.89 -18.34
CA ASN A 42 10.37 19.63 -17.66
C ASN A 42 11.56 19.37 -16.74
N ASN A 43 11.30 19.04 -15.48
CA ASN A 43 12.32 18.40 -14.64
C ASN A 43 12.07 16.90 -14.62
N SER A 44 12.85 16.12 -15.36
CA SER A 44 12.67 14.66 -15.45
C SER A 44 13.55 13.87 -14.48
N VAL A 45 14.19 14.54 -13.52
CA VAL A 45 15.14 13.90 -12.60
C VAL A 45 14.56 13.78 -11.20
N VAL A 46 13.91 14.83 -10.70
CA VAL A 46 13.33 14.85 -9.35
C VAL A 46 11.86 14.47 -9.41
N HIS A 47 11.56 13.28 -8.90
CA HIS A 47 10.19 12.81 -8.72
C HIS A 47 9.62 13.40 -7.42
N VAL A 48 8.61 14.28 -7.54
CA VAL A 48 8.04 15.03 -6.40
C VAL A 48 6.73 14.43 -5.87
N ALA A 49 6.25 13.35 -6.48
CA ALA A 49 5.08 12.59 -6.01
C ALA A 49 5.50 11.40 -5.12
N ASP A 50 6.54 11.56 -4.31
CA ASP A 50 7.11 10.50 -3.45
C ASP A 50 6.50 10.47 -2.04
N GLY A 51 5.50 11.31 -1.76
CA GLY A 51 4.84 11.45 -0.46
C GLY A 51 5.55 12.38 0.51
N LYS A 52 6.68 13.00 0.14
CA LYS A 52 7.40 13.97 0.96
C LYS A 52 7.06 15.40 0.56
N PRO A 53 7.24 16.37 1.47
CA PRO A 53 7.12 17.78 1.12
C PRO A 53 8.27 18.19 0.20
N HIS A 54 7.92 18.77 -0.95
CA HIS A 54 8.85 19.37 -1.90
C HIS A 54 8.55 20.86 -2.06
N LEU A 55 9.60 21.64 -2.34
CA LEU A 55 9.50 23.06 -2.66
C LEU A 55 9.79 23.26 -4.16
N ILE A 56 8.82 23.81 -4.88
CA ILE A 56 9.02 24.21 -6.28
C ILE A 56 9.07 25.75 -6.32
N GLU A 57 10.21 26.28 -6.73
CA GLU A 57 10.43 27.71 -6.91
C GLU A 57 10.48 28.04 -8.40
N ILE A 58 9.78 29.09 -8.81
CA ILE A 58 9.73 29.53 -10.20
C ILE A 58 10.15 30.98 -10.26
N VAL A 59 11.16 31.26 -11.08
CA VAL A 59 11.70 32.60 -11.30
C VAL A 59 11.47 32.97 -12.76
N LEU A 60 10.72 34.05 -12.97
CA LEU A 60 10.45 34.60 -14.31
C LEU A 60 11.27 35.88 -14.48
N MET A 61 12.19 35.87 -15.45
CA MET A 61 12.96 37.04 -15.87
C MET A 61 12.60 37.41 -17.31
N ARG A 62 13.12 38.54 -17.80
CA ARG A 62 12.89 39.00 -19.19
C ARG A 62 13.34 38.00 -20.24
N SER A 63 14.49 37.36 -20.01
CA SER A 63 15.12 36.44 -20.96
C SER A 63 15.20 35.00 -20.49
N SER A 64 14.78 34.68 -19.26
CA SER A 64 14.80 33.33 -18.71
C SER A 64 13.53 33.00 -17.93
N ILE A 65 13.10 31.74 -18.06
CA ILE A 65 12.13 31.07 -17.21
C ILE A 65 12.90 29.98 -16.48
N GLU A 66 12.86 29.98 -15.16
CA GLU A 66 13.64 29.06 -14.33
C GLU A 66 12.73 28.36 -13.32
N MET A 67 12.92 27.06 -13.15
CA MET A 67 12.22 26.25 -12.18
C MET A 67 13.24 25.45 -11.37
N PHE A 68 13.12 25.52 -10.05
CA PHE A 68 13.98 24.82 -9.10
C PHE A 68 13.14 23.89 -8.23
N VAL A 69 13.65 22.69 -7.98
CA VAL A 69 13.09 21.75 -7.02
C VAL A 69 14.01 21.68 -5.79
N ASP A 70 13.45 21.90 -4.61
CA ASP A 70 14.09 21.85 -3.29
C ASP A 70 15.30 22.77 -3.09
N ARG A 71 15.28 23.96 -3.73
CA ARG A 71 16.36 24.99 -3.66
C ARG A 71 17.75 24.42 -3.91
N CYS A 72 17.83 23.38 -4.73
CA CYS A 72 19.10 22.76 -5.03
C CYS A 72 19.96 23.70 -5.89
N LYS A 73 21.28 23.48 -5.88
CA LYS A 73 22.25 24.22 -6.72
C LYS A 73 22.84 23.36 -7.84
N LEU A 74 22.19 22.23 -8.14
CA LEU A 74 22.64 21.27 -9.15
C LEU A 74 21.79 21.40 -10.41
N SER A 75 22.38 21.10 -11.57
CA SER A 75 21.67 21.11 -12.85
C SER A 75 20.56 20.05 -12.94
N THR A 76 20.58 19.02 -12.09
CA THR A 76 19.59 17.94 -12.09
C THR A 76 18.20 18.39 -11.64
N CYS A 77 18.12 19.36 -10.74
CA CYS A 77 16.90 19.82 -10.08
C CYS A 77 16.57 21.28 -10.44
N MET A 78 17.32 21.84 -11.40
CA MET A 78 17.06 23.09 -12.07
C MET A 78 16.58 22.83 -13.51
N SER A 79 15.62 23.61 -13.98
CA SER A 79 15.18 23.61 -15.37
C SER A 79 15.12 25.06 -15.87
N LEU A 80 15.63 25.32 -17.07
CA LEU A 80 15.76 26.66 -17.63
C LEU A 80 15.39 26.68 -19.11
N ALA A 81 14.66 27.70 -19.53
CA ALA A 81 14.36 27.96 -20.94
C ALA A 81 14.18 29.46 -21.21
N ALA A 82 14.35 29.87 -22.47
CA ALA A 82 14.01 31.22 -22.89
C ALA A 82 12.51 31.34 -23.23
N PRO A 83 11.89 32.52 -23.03
CA PRO A 83 10.58 32.83 -23.56
C PRO A 83 10.51 32.61 -25.09
N THR A 84 9.38 32.09 -25.57
CA THR A 84 9.16 31.96 -27.01
C THR A 84 8.66 33.29 -27.58
N GLY A 85 9.43 33.88 -28.49
CA GLY A 85 9.07 35.12 -29.18
C GLY A 85 9.41 36.40 -28.40
N PRO A 86 8.97 37.58 -28.88
CA PRO A 86 9.42 38.87 -28.38
C PRO A 86 8.65 39.38 -27.15
N ARG A 87 7.65 38.65 -26.66
CA ARG A 87 6.85 39.05 -25.50
C ARG A 87 7.44 38.47 -24.22
N GLU A 88 7.62 39.32 -23.22
CA GLU A 88 8.31 39.00 -21.96
C GLU A 88 7.45 39.25 -20.72
N ILE A 89 6.21 39.74 -20.90
CA ILE A 89 5.32 40.14 -19.81
C ILE A 89 4.11 39.21 -19.79
N LEU A 90 3.85 38.59 -18.63
CA LEU A 90 2.72 37.70 -18.43
C LEU A 90 1.47 38.51 -18.08
N ASN A 91 0.54 38.64 -19.01
CA ASN A 91 -0.72 39.36 -18.78
C ASN A 91 -1.81 38.39 -18.36
N VAL A 92 -1.95 38.11 -17.07
CA VAL A 92 -3.02 37.26 -16.51
C VAL A 92 -3.98 38.10 -15.67
N ASN A 93 -5.25 38.18 -16.11
CA ASN A 93 -6.30 38.94 -15.41
C ASN A 93 -7.31 38.04 -14.67
N GLY A 94 -7.13 36.72 -14.71
CA GLY A 94 -8.01 35.77 -14.04
C GLY A 94 -7.56 35.44 -12.61
N PRO A 95 -8.45 34.82 -11.80
CA PRO A 95 -8.10 34.36 -10.47
C PRO A 95 -7.07 33.24 -10.54
N LEU A 96 -6.12 33.26 -9.58
CA LEU A 96 -5.21 32.15 -9.32
C LEU A 96 -6.02 30.89 -9.00
N GLN A 97 -5.69 29.79 -9.68
CA GLN A 97 -6.32 28.50 -9.45
C GLN A 97 -5.29 27.45 -9.06
N LEU A 98 -5.65 26.71 -8.01
CA LEU A 98 -4.83 25.67 -7.41
C LEU A 98 -5.65 24.40 -7.35
N GLY A 99 -5.04 23.26 -7.65
CA GLY A 99 -5.71 21.97 -7.54
C GLY A 99 -6.52 21.56 -8.79
N GLY A 100 -6.80 22.48 -9.71
CA GLY A 100 -7.65 22.20 -10.88
C GLY A 100 -7.87 23.44 -11.73
N ALA A 101 -8.78 23.34 -12.70
CA ALA A 101 -9.26 24.47 -13.49
C ALA A 101 -10.79 24.51 -13.49
N SER A 102 -11.36 25.71 -13.37
CA SER A 102 -12.81 25.94 -13.43
C SER A 102 -13.37 25.95 -14.86
N ILE A 103 -12.49 25.95 -15.86
CA ILE A 103 -12.82 25.98 -17.28
C ILE A 103 -12.21 24.79 -18.02
N ASP A 104 -12.78 24.48 -19.19
CA ASP A 104 -12.17 23.52 -20.12
C ASP A 104 -10.99 24.15 -20.86
N LEU A 105 -9.77 23.78 -20.45
CA LEU A 105 -8.53 24.27 -21.03
C LEU A 105 -8.30 23.74 -22.45
N GLN A 106 -8.88 22.59 -22.81
CA GLN A 106 -8.79 22.04 -24.15
C GLN A 106 -9.65 22.84 -25.12
N HIS A 107 -10.86 23.23 -24.71
CA HIS A 107 -11.67 24.16 -25.48
C HIS A 107 -10.95 25.51 -25.65
N LEU A 108 -10.42 26.06 -24.56
CA LEU A 108 -9.68 27.33 -24.58
C LEU A 108 -8.46 27.28 -25.50
N ALA A 109 -7.69 26.20 -25.44
CA ALA A 109 -6.51 26.00 -26.27
C ALA A 109 -6.82 25.95 -27.77
N ARG A 110 -7.95 25.33 -28.17
CA ARG A 110 -8.39 25.33 -29.57
C ARG A 110 -8.73 26.74 -30.03
N THR A 111 -9.39 27.52 -29.19
CA THR A 111 -9.76 28.92 -29.48
C THR A 111 -8.52 29.81 -29.63
N PHE A 112 -7.48 29.59 -28.82
CA PHE A 112 -6.25 30.39 -28.86
C PHE A 112 -5.10 29.79 -29.66
N GLY A 113 -5.26 28.59 -30.23
CA GLY A 113 -4.22 27.90 -31.00
C GLY A 113 -2.98 27.52 -30.18
N TRP A 114 -3.15 27.15 -28.91
CA TRP A 114 -2.03 26.76 -28.05
C TRP A 114 -1.43 25.41 -28.50
N LYS A 115 -0.11 25.38 -28.74
CA LYS A 115 0.62 24.15 -29.08
C LYS A 115 0.78 23.21 -27.88
N HIS A 116 1.12 23.77 -26.73
CA HIS A 116 1.20 23.04 -25.46
C HIS A 116 0.06 23.52 -24.57
N VAL A 117 -0.77 22.57 -24.16
CA VAL A 117 -2.03 22.82 -23.46
C VAL A 117 -1.93 22.27 -22.06
N PRO A 118 -2.24 23.08 -21.02
CA PRO A 118 -2.38 22.58 -19.66
C PRO A 118 -3.42 21.46 -19.58
N THR A 119 -3.21 20.46 -18.74
CA THR A 119 -4.15 19.35 -18.59
C THR A 119 -5.46 19.80 -17.91
N ASN A 120 -6.60 19.16 -18.19
CA ASN A 120 -7.82 19.35 -17.39
C ASN A 120 -7.83 18.49 -16.12
N GLN A 121 -6.78 17.69 -15.87
CA GLN A 121 -6.72 16.85 -14.69
C GLN A 121 -6.59 17.68 -13.41
N ASN A 122 -7.34 17.25 -12.40
CA ASN A 122 -7.27 17.82 -11.06
C ASN A 122 -6.07 17.25 -10.32
N PHE A 123 -5.50 18.05 -9.43
CA PHE A 123 -4.43 17.61 -8.56
C PHE A 123 -5.00 17.04 -7.27
N VAL A 124 -4.48 15.87 -6.90
CA VAL A 124 -4.74 15.20 -5.63
C VAL A 124 -3.44 15.23 -4.81
N GLY A 125 -3.48 15.89 -3.66
CA GLY A 125 -2.35 16.04 -2.77
C GLY A 125 -2.47 17.33 -1.94
N CYS A 126 -1.39 17.74 -1.31
CA CYS A 126 -1.37 18.93 -0.47
C CYS A 126 -0.47 20.01 -1.05
N ILE A 127 -0.93 21.26 -0.91
CA ILE A 127 -0.16 22.46 -1.22
C ILE A 127 -0.18 23.31 0.04
N SER A 128 0.99 23.80 0.45
CA SER A 128 1.14 24.70 1.59
C SER A 128 2.15 25.79 1.25
N ASN A 129 2.14 26.86 2.03
CA ASN A 129 3.10 27.97 1.93
C ASN A 129 3.23 28.54 0.51
N PHE A 130 2.10 28.69 -0.19
CA PHE A 130 2.09 29.32 -1.51
C PHE A 130 2.38 30.81 -1.36
N THR A 131 3.45 31.25 -2.00
CA THR A 131 3.92 32.63 -1.98
C THR A 131 4.10 33.11 -3.42
N TYR A 132 3.64 34.34 -3.71
CA TYR A 132 3.85 35.00 -4.98
C TYR A 132 4.33 36.43 -4.74
N ASN A 133 5.48 36.80 -5.30
CA ASN A 133 6.15 38.08 -5.07
C ASN A 133 6.24 38.45 -3.57
N ASP A 134 6.71 37.51 -2.76
CA ASP A 134 6.83 37.63 -1.29
C ASP A 134 5.52 37.76 -0.49
N PHE A 135 4.37 37.72 -1.17
CA PHE A 135 3.07 37.67 -0.52
C PHE A 135 2.58 36.23 -0.37
N MET A 136 2.41 35.80 0.88
CA MET A 136 1.83 34.50 1.20
C MET A 136 0.31 34.54 1.02
N TYR A 137 -0.25 33.58 0.30
CA TYR A 137 -1.69 33.46 0.11
C TYR A 137 -2.28 32.52 1.16
N ASN A 138 -3.39 32.93 1.78
CA ASN A 138 -4.15 32.08 2.68
C ASN A 138 -4.95 31.04 1.86
N LEU A 139 -4.47 29.80 1.84
CA LEU A 139 -5.16 28.70 1.16
C LEU A 139 -6.31 28.09 1.98
N GLY A 140 -6.41 28.41 3.27
CA GLY A 140 -7.46 27.90 4.16
C GLY A 140 -8.82 28.58 3.95
N GLU A 141 -8.84 29.75 3.32
CA GLU A 141 -10.06 30.53 3.07
C GLU A 141 -10.07 31.09 1.63
N PRO A 142 -10.18 30.21 0.61
CA PRO A 142 -10.19 30.63 -0.79
C PRO A 142 -11.54 31.27 -1.15
N SER A 143 -11.52 32.24 -2.07
CA SER A 143 -12.75 32.89 -2.57
C SER A 143 -13.74 31.91 -3.22
N LEU A 144 -13.22 30.81 -3.79
CA LEU A 144 -13.99 29.71 -4.35
C LEU A 144 -13.22 28.41 -4.20
N HIS A 145 -13.89 27.33 -3.79
CA HIS A 145 -13.29 26.00 -3.76
C HIS A 145 -14.31 24.92 -4.14
N ARG A 146 -13.80 23.78 -4.62
CA ARG A 146 -14.54 22.53 -4.79
C ARG A 146 -13.64 21.38 -4.39
N ASN A 147 -14.10 20.53 -3.48
CA ASN A 147 -13.34 19.37 -2.98
C ASN A 147 -11.92 19.74 -2.49
N ALA A 148 -11.73 20.96 -1.99
CA ALA A 148 -10.52 21.37 -1.32
C ALA A 148 -10.75 21.25 0.18
N ASP A 149 -9.84 20.58 0.87
CA ASP A 149 -9.84 20.45 2.31
C ASP A 149 -8.70 21.32 2.86
N PRO A 150 -8.94 22.23 3.82
CA PRO A 150 -7.88 23.03 4.43
C PRO A 150 -6.88 22.16 5.23
N SER A 151 -7.27 20.93 5.57
CA SER A 151 -6.41 19.96 6.26
C SER A 151 -5.76 18.97 5.28
N CYS A 152 -4.47 18.73 5.46
CA CYS A 152 -3.71 17.73 4.70
C CYS A 152 -3.83 16.31 5.30
N GLN A 153 -4.99 15.95 5.86
CA GLN A 153 -5.20 14.63 6.47
C GLN A 153 -5.87 13.63 5.51
N ARG A 154 -6.61 14.11 4.51
CA ARG A 154 -7.38 13.27 3.57
C ARG A 154 -6.61 12.77 2.33
N SER A 155 -5.47 13.35 2.02
CA SER A 155 -4.66 13.01 0.84
C SER A 155 -4.08 11.59 0.89
N MET A 156 -3.93 11.00 2.08
CA MET A 156 -3.59 9.57 2.22
C MET A 156 -4.73 8.64 1.78
N PHE A 157 -6.00 9.02 1.96
CA PHE A 157 -7.12 8.12 1.70
C PHE A 157 -7.48 8.03 0.20
N THR A 158 -7.27 9.11 -0.55
CA THR A 158 -7.54 9.16 -1.99
C THR A 158 -6.38 8.59 -2.83
N ALA A 159 -5.12 8.72 -2.39
CA ALA A 159 -3.99 8.07 -3.05
C ALA A 159 -4.12 6.53 -3.07
N VAL A 160 -4.69 5.94 -2.01
CA VAL A 160 -5.00 4.51 -1.96
C VAL A 160 -6.00 4.11 -3.04
N THR A 161 -6.91 5.01 -3.47
CA THR A 161 -7.91 4.69 -4.50
C THR A 161 -7.40 4.84 -5.93
N PHE A 162 -6.38 5.68 -6.18
CA PHE A 162 -5.81 5.89 -7.52
C PHE A 162 -4.58 5.01 -7.82
N GLY A 163 -3.95 4.43 -6.78
CA GLY A 163 -2.75 3.60 -6.92
C GLY A 163 -2.99 2.09 -6.88
N ILE A 164 -4.24 1.63 -6.88
CA ILE A 164 -4.55 0.21 -6.94
C ILE A 164 -4.69 -0.19 -8.42
N ASP A 165 -3.57 -0.63 -9.00
CA ASP A 165 -3.54 -1.19 -10.35
C ASP A 165 -4.56 -2.33 -10.47
N THR A 166 -5.21 -2.46 -11.63
CA THR A 166 -6.12 -3.59 -11.89
C THR A 166 -5.43 -4.94 -11.67
N ASN A 167 -4.13 -5.03 -11.96
CA ASN A 167 -3.30 -6.20 -11.65
C ASN A 167 -3.20 -6.47 -10.14
N PHE A 168 -3.12 -5.43 -9.31
CA PHE A 168 -3.10 -5.54 -7.86
C PHE A 168 -4.46 -6.02 -7.31
N LEU A 169 -5.57 -5.52 -7.87
CA LEU A 169 -6.92 -6.03 -7.53
C LEU A 169 -7.08 -7.50 -7.90
N VAL A 170 -6.63 -7.89 -9.09
CA VAL A 170 -6.67 -9.28 -9.54
C VAL A 170 -5.84 -10.17 -8.63
N ALA A 171 -4.64 -9.75 -8.23
CA ALA A 171 -3.79 -10.49 -7.29
C ALA A 171 -4.49 -10.69 -5.92
N ILE A 172 -5.12 -9.64 -5.38
CA ILE A 172 -5.87 -9.75 -4.12
C ILE A 172 -7.04 -10.72 -4.25
N LEU A 173 -7.83 -10.63 -5.33
CA LEU A 173 -8.95 -11.53 -5.57
C LEU A 173 -8.50 -12.99 -5.67
N VAL A 174 -7.41 -13.26 -6.39
CA VAL A 174 -6.82 -14.60 -6.49
C VAL A 174 -6.37 -15.11 -5.12
N CYS A 175 -5.71 -14.27 -4.31
CA CYS A 175 -5.32 -14.62 -2.95
C CYS A 175 -6.53 -14.99 -2.07
N ILE A 176 -7.63 -14.23 -2.14
CA ILE A 176 -8.86 -14.51 -1.38
C ILE A 176 -9.46 -15.85 -1.81
N VAL A 177 -9.52 -16.14 -3.11
CA VAL A 177 -10.05 -17.42 -3.63
C VAL A 177 -9.19 -18.59 -3.16
N ILE A 178 -7.85 -18.47 -3.22
CA ILE A 178 -6.94 -19.52 -2.74
C ILE A 178 -7.13 -19.77 -1.24
N LEU A 179 -7.20 -18.70 -0.43
CA LEU A 179 -7.43 -18.84 1.01
C LEU A 179 -8.79 -19.48 1.31
N ALA A 180 -9.85 -19.15 0.56
CA ALA A 180 -11.16 -19.79 0.71
C ALA A 180 -11.11 -21.29 0.39
N ILE A 181 -10.41 -21.68 -0.68
CA ILE A 181 -10.22 -23.10 -1.04
C ILE A 181 -9.45 -23.84 0.07
N LEU A 182 -8.39 -23.25 0.61
CA LEU A 182 -7.62 -23.84 1.70
C LEU A 182 -8.47 -24.00 2.97
N LEU A 183 -9.27 -22.99 3.33
CA LEU A 183 -10.19 -23.09 4.46
C LEU A 183 -11.23 -24.19 4.26
N LEU A 184 -11.82 -24.30 3.07
CA LEU A 184 -12.76 -25.39 2.75
C LEU A 184 -12.08 -26.75 2.81
N ALA A 185 -10.85 -26.87 2.30
CA ALA A 185 -10.07 -28.10 2.38
C ALA A 185 -9.78 -28.49 3.84
N VAL A 186 -9.41 -27.54 4.69
CA VAL A 186 -9.22 -27.77 6.13
C VAL A 186 -10.52 -28.17 6.80
N VAL A 187 -11.64 -27.50 6.52
CA VAL A 187 -12.95 -27.84 7.09
C VAL A 187 -13.38 -29.25 6.67
N VAL A 188 -13.22 -29.61 5.39
CA VAL A 188 -13.54 -30.96 4.90
C VAL A 188 -12.58 -31.99 5.49
N HIS A 189 -11.30 -31.68 5.62
CA HIS A 189 -10.33 -32.59 6.24
C HIS A 189 -10.65 -32.81 7.72
N ARG A 190 -11.02 -31.77 8.46
CA ARG A 190 -11.47 -31.89 9.85
C ARG A 190 -12.76 -32.70 9.95
N ARG A 191 -13.77 -32.39 9.13
CA ARG A 191 -15.01 -33.18 9.06
C ARG A 191 -14.78 -34.64 8.70
N ARG A 192 -13.85 -34.93 7.78
CA ARG A 192 -13.46 -36.31 7.43
C ARG A 192 -12.72 -36.97 8.59
N ALA A 193 -11.77 -36.30 9.23
CA ALA A 193 -11.08 -36.84 10.40
C ALA A 193 -12.07 -37.18 11.53
N ASP A 194 -13.03 -36.29 11.79
CA ASP A 194 -14.09 -36.51 12.78
C ASP A 194 -14.98 -37.71 12.38
N ALA A 195 -15.38 -37.81 11.11
CA ALA A 195 -16.20 -38.92 10.61
C ALA A 195 -15.46 -40.28 10.59
N TRP A 196 -14.16 -40.29 10.31
CA TRP A 196 -13.33 -41.50 10.39
C TRP A 196 -13.10 -41.93 11.84
N ALA A 197 -12.91 -40.98 12.76
CA ALA A 197 -12.80 -41.26 14.19
C ALA A 197 -14.11 -41.85 14.76
N GLU A 198 -15.26 -41.36 14.31
CA GLU A 198 -16.56 -41.93 14.67
C GLU A 198 -16.70 -43.39 14.19
N LYS A 199 -16.30 -43.67 12.94
CA LYS A 199 -16.32 -45.04 12.39
C LYS A 199 -15.36 -45.99 13.13
N GLU A 200 -14.17 -45.53 13.50
CA GLU A 200 -13.22 -46.35 14.26
C GLU A 200 -13.77 -46.72 15.65
N LEU A 201 -14.48 -45.80 16.32
CA LEU A 201 -15.17 -46.11 17.58
C LEU A 201 -16.32 -47.12 17.40
N ASP A 202 -17.04 -47.06 16.28
CA ASP A 202 -18.13 -47.97 15.97
C ASP A 202 -17.61 -49.39 15.65
N ASP A 203 -16.57 -49.49 14.81
CA ASP A 203 -15.90 -50.76 14.49
C ASP A 203 -15.32 -51.44 15.76
N ILE A 204 -14.80 -50.66 16.71
CA ILE A 204 -14.33 -51.19 18.02
C ILE A 204 -15.51 -51.63 18.91
N ARG A 205 -16.65 -50.94 18.87
CA ARG A 205 -17.87 -51.34 19.59
C ARG A 205 -18.46 -52.63 19.06
N GLU A 206 -18.44 -52.85 17.75
CA GLU A 206 -18.92 -54.11 17.15
C GLU A 206 -18.02 -55.31 17.53
N ASN A 207 -16.74 -55.07 17.81
CA ASN A 207 -15.82 -56.10 18.30
C ASN A 207 -15.91 -56.37 19.82
N ILE A 208 -16.75 -55.63 20.56
CA ILE A 208 -17.02 -55.91 21.97
C ILE A 208 -18.22 -56.86 22.06
N ILE A 209 -17.93 -58.16 22.06
CA ILE A 209 -18.94 -59.17 22.36
C ILE A 209 -19.38 -58.90 23.81
N ALA A 210 -20.64 -58.50 24.01
CA ALA A 210 -21.23 -58.45 25.34
C ALA A 210 -21.25 -59.88 25.87
N TYR A 211 -20.30 -60.21 26.74
CA TYR A 211 -20.35 -61.41 27.57
C TYR A 211 -21.43 -61.19 28.63
N GLU A 212 -22.69 -61.19 28.21
CA GLU A 212 -23.79 -61.46 29.10
C GLU A 212 -24.29 -62.87 28.81
N ASP A 213 -24.04 -63.73 29.79
CA ASP A 213 -24.80 -64.93 30.10
C ASP A 213 -24.34 -66.28 29.51
N GLU A 214 -23.07 -66.64 29.75
CA GLU A 214 -22.76 -68.05 30.03
C GLU A 214 -21.62 -68.15 31.05
N GLY A 215 -22.00 -68.20 32.33
CA GLY A 215 -21.08 -68.50 33.42
C GLY A 215 -20.51 -69.93 33.27
N GLY A 216 -19.33 -70.04 32.66
CA GLY A 216 -18.52 -71.26 32.64
C GLY A 216 -17.88 -71.52 34.00
N GLY A 217 -18.71 -71.90 34.98
CA GLY A 217 -18.25 -72.49 36.22
C GLY A 217 -17.70 -73.89 35.95
N GLU A 218 -16.40 -73.99 35.64
CA GLU A 218 -15.68 -75.25 35.76
C GLU A 218 -15.21 -75.38 37.20
N GLY A 219 -15.91 -76.23 37.96
CA GLY A 219 -15.54 -76.60 39.32
C GLY A 219 -14.19 -77.30 39.36
N ASP A 220 -13.37 -76.91 40.33
CA ASP A 220 -12.35 -77.70 41.01
C ASP A 220 -11.51 -78.66 40.13
N ALA A 221 -10.64 -78.08 39.30
CA ALA A 221 -9.38 -78.76 38.99
C ALA A 221 -8.48 -78.70 40.24
N GLY A 222 -8.61 -79.69 41.12
CA GLY A 222 -7.71 -79.90 42.25
C GLY A 222 -6.29 -80.18 41.77
N TYR A 223 -5.47 -79.14 41.68
CA TYR A 223 -4.05 -79.28 41.38
C TYR A 223 -3.31 -79.86 42.61
N ASP A 224 -2.89 -81.12 42.53
CA ASP A 224 -2.05 -81.76 43.54
C ASP A 224 -0.60 -81.24 43.45
N LEU A 225 -0.22 -80.39 44.40
CA LEU A 225 1.10 -79.78 44.49
C LEU A 225 2.18 -80.73 45.04
N HIS A 226 1.88 -82.01 45.31
CA HIS A 226 2.88 -82.95 45.82
C HIS A 226 3.99 -83.32 44.82
N VAL A 227 3.84 -83.02 43.54
CA VAL A 227 4.86 -83.28 42.51
C VAL A 227 5.99 -82.24 42.51
N LEU A 228 5.78 -81.04 43.08
CA LEU A 228 6.80 -79.98 43.11
C LEU A 228 7.79 -80.10 44.29
N ARG A 229 7.62 -81.04 45.21
CA ARG A 229 8.49 -81.17 46.41
C ARG A 229 9.67 -82.12 46.23
N GLN A 230 9.86 -82.76 45.06
CA GLN A 230 10.80 -83.88 44.96
C GLN A 230 12.18 -83.57 44.32
N MET A 231 12.54 -82.31 44.05
CA MET A 231 13.91 -81.97 43.62
C MET A 231 14.34 -80.57 44.07
N TYR A 232 14.73 -80.40 45.34
CA TYR A 232 15.96 -79.68 45.71
C TYR A 232 16.22 -79.80 47.23
N ASP A 233 16.69 -80.97 47.67
CA ASP A 233 17.48 -81.08 48.90
C ASP A 233 18.94 -80.75 48.52
N GLY A 234 19.46 -79.62 49.00
CA GLY A 234 20.88 -79.27 48.88
C GLY A 234 21.17 -77.87 49.45
N PRO A 235 22.27 -77.67 50.21
CA PRO A 235 22.32 -76.68 51.29
C PRO A 235 22.74 -75.28 50.82
N LEU A 236 22.24 -74.25 51.52
CA LEU A 236 22.72 -72.86 51.47
C LEU A 236 24.11 -72.73 52.11
N PRO A 237 24.94 -71.78 51.63
CA PRO A 237 25.56 -70.86 52.58
C PRO A 237 25.58 -69.39 52.14
N ASP A 238 25.18 -68.57 53.11
CA ASP A 238 25.70 -67.28 53.57
C ASP A 238 25.61 -66.02 52.69
N THR A 239 24.58 -65.25 53.03
CA THR A 239 24.53 -63.79 53.03
C THR A 239 25.63 -63.19 53.91
N ASP A 240 26.49 -62.34 53.34
CA ASP A 240 26.81 -61.02 53.91
C ASP A 240 27.81 -60.24 53.05
N THR A 241 27.29 -59.28 52.29
CA THR A 241 27.91 -57.99 51.96
C THR A 241 26.92 -57.28 51.01
N PHE A 242 25.93 -56.53 51.52
CA PHE A 242 26.15 -55.17 52.03
C PHE A 242 27.40 -54.55 51.40
N MET A 243 27.24 -53.83 50.30
CA MET A 243 27.89 -52.54 50.06
C MET A 243 27.39 -51.98 48.73
N GLN A 244 26.29 -51.25 48.81
CA GLN A 244 26.42 -49.79 48.69
C GLN A 244 27.37 -49.31 47.58
N SER A 245 26.87 -49.29 46.34
CA SER A 245 27.43 -48.39 45.33
C SER A 245 26.29 -47.56 44.75
N ARG A 246 26.06 -46.44 45.43
CA ARG A 246 25.42 -45.26 44.87
C ARG A 246 26.19 -44.83 43.63
N GLY A 247 25.50 -44.70 42.51
CA GLY A 247 25.93 -43.92 41.38
C GLY A 247 24.71 -43.61 40.52
N LYS A 248 24.50 -42.43 39.96
CA LYS A 248 25.23 -41.15 39.94
C LYS A 248 24.22 -40.19 39.28
N LYS A 249 24.23 -38.91 39.67
CA LYS A 249 23.55 -37.80 38.97
C LYS A 249 23.83 -37.81 37.46
N ILE A 250 22.97 -37.15 36.66
CA ILE A 250 23.27 -36.09 35.66
C ILE A 250 21.90 -35.71 35.00
N LYS A 251 21.37 -34.49 35.23
CA LYS A 251 21.50 -33.24 34.44
C LYS A 251 20.79 -33.32 33.08
N TYR A 252 19.65 -32.63 32.92
CA TYR A 252 19.49 -31.32 32.28
C TYR A 252 18.33 -30.59 32.95
#